data_AF-N9RVV6-F1
#
_entry.id   AF-N9RVV6-F1
#
_cell.length_a   1.000
_cell.length_b   1.000
_cell.length_c   1.000
_cell.angle_alpha   90.00
_cell.angle_beta   90.00
_cell.angle_gamma   90.00
#
_symmetry.space_group_name_H-M   'P 1'
#
loop_
_entity.id
_entity.type
_entity.pdbx_description
1 polymer ?
#
loop_
_entity_poly.entity_id
_entity_poly.type
_entity_poly.pdbx_seq_one_letter_code
_entity_poly.pdbx_strand_id
1 'polypeptide(L)'
;MNCTNKMMQASCSIKHLDLLSYADIVPAIMQTTTDLKAIAYIEGNDQLGSVKVKDTCEASVSAFFQAQKGQFSLSSTNATQGSMVIVGVDQQPEYKVTLSQIENGFVIHSYFLDEKFVVTLGEYNSLNNVTFIQAHPSAKPIVTFEITGVQSMKVFIDYELVGTWHSTNALKLPKYYQIVAQADVQQLDFDLREAYVSLDYKMPSELEDGVYYHLTSKGEILGSQVNAGDFIQFHHQQSEMMHYPQ
;
A
#
# COMPACT_ATOMS: atom_id res chain seq x y z
N MET A 1 -39.97 47.98 23.47
CA MET A 1 -39.83 46.51 23.47
C MET A 1 -38.69 46.17 22.54
N ASN A 2 -37.49 45.95 23.09
CA ASN A 2 -36.33 45.50 22.33
C ASN A 2 -36.33 43.97 22.34
N CYS A 3 -36.73 43.36 21.23
CA CYS A 3 -36.46 41.95 20.98
C CYS A 3 -34.98 41.83 20.61
N THR A 4 -34.14 41.63 21.62
CA THR A 4 -32.73 41.28 21.42
C THR A 4 -32.68 39.95 20.68
N ASN A 5 -32.09 39.96 19.49
CA ASN A 5 -31.76 38.77 18.70
C ASN A 5 -30.94 37.80 19.56
N LYS A 6 -31.61 36.82 20.18
CA LYS A 6 -30.99 35.59 20.67
C LYS A 6 -30.81 34.64 19.48
N MET A 7 -30.10 35.08 18.44
CA MET A 7 -29.49 34.12 17.52
C MET A 7 -28.25 33.57 18.20
N MET A 8 -28.48 32.45 18.90
CA MET A 8 -27.55 31.35 19.14
C MET A 8 -26.08 31.65 18.77
N GLN A 9 -25.35 32.30 19.66
CA GLN A 9 -23.95 31.93 19.92
C GLN A 9 -23.97 30.65 20.78
N ALA A 10 -24.52 29.56 20.23
CA ALA A 10 -24.16 28.25 20.71
C ALA A 10 -22.78 27.99 20.12
N SER A 11 -21.74 28.08 20.93
CA SER A 11 -20.41 27.61 20.56
C SER A 11 -20.53 26.12 20.24
N CYS A 12 -20.73 25.77 18.97
CA CYS A 12 -20.52 24.40 18.52
C CYS A 12 -19.03 24.12 18.76
N SER A 13 -18.71 23.40 19.84
CA SER A 13 -17.35 22.91 20.04
C SER A 13 -17.12 21.83 18.99
N ILE A 14 -16.47 22.21 17.89
CA ILE A 14 -15.98 21.27 16.89
C ILE A 14 -14.80 20.54 17.53
N LYS A 15 -14.87 19.21 17.58
CA LYS A 15 -13.75 18.37 18.02
C LYS A 15 -12.94 17.93 16.80
N HIS A 16 -11.66 17.63 16.99
CA HIS A 16 -10.82 17.09 15.93
C HIS A 16 -10.73 15.58 16.04
N LEU A 17 -10.72 14.89 14.90
CA LEU A 17 -10.63 13.43 14.85
C LEU A 17 -9.61 13.02 13.78
N ASP A 18 -8.55 12.38 14.24
CA ASP A 18 -7.54 11.75 13.38
C ASP A 18 -7.89 10.26 13.23
N LEU A 19 -8.55 9.92 12.12
CA LEU A 19 -8.92 8.54 11.81
C LEU A 19 -7.74 7.59 11.69
N LEU A 20 -6.56 8.07 11.29
CA LEU A 20 -5.36 7.22 11.23
C LEU A 20 -4.92 6.81 12.63
N SER A 21 -5.06 7.70 13.62
CA SER A 21 -4.71 7.40 15.01
C SER A 21 -5.61 6.33 15.67
N TYR A 22 -6.79 6.08 15.09
CA TYR A 22 -7.75 5.07 15.55
C TYR A 22 -7.94 3.91 14.58
N ALA A 23 -7.13 3.83 13.53
CA ALA A 23 -7.09 2.64 12.68
C ALA A 23 -6.19 1.59 13.33
N ASP A 24 -6.60 0.32 13.27
CA ASP A 24 -5.68 -0.77 13.57
C ASP A 24 -4.67 -0.86 12.42
N ILE A 25 -3.46 -0.39 12.66
CA ILE A 25 -2.38 -0.45 11.68
C ILE A 25 -1.64 -1.77 11.85
N VAL A 26 -1.61 -2.57 10.78
CA VAL A 26 -0.68 -3.70 10.66
C VAL A 26 0.46 -3.26 9.76
N PRO A 27 1.68 -3.08 10.31
CA PRO A 27 2.83 -2.72 9.51
C PRO A 27 3.13 -3.79 8.47
N ALA A 28 3.61 -3.36 7.29
CA ALA A 28 4.09 -4.29 6.29
C ALA A 28 5.38 -4.96 6.79
N ILE A 29 5.45 -6.27 6.59
CA ILE A 29 6.63 -7.09 6.86
C ILE A 29 6.92 -7.97 5.65
N MET A 30 8.19 -8.13 5.34
CA MET A 30 8.69 -9.00 4.29
C MET A 30 8.67 -10.46 4.77
N GLN A 31 8.19 -11.35 3.92
CA GLN A 31 8.11 -12.78 4.18
C GLN A 31 8.59 -13.57 2.96
N THR A 32 9.17 -14.73 3.18
CA THR A 32 9.49 -15.69 2.11
C THR A 32 8.37 -16.70 1.96
N THR A 33 8.14 -17.20 0.74
CA THR A 33 7.19 -18.30 0.50
C THR A 33 7.64 -19.60 1.19
N THR A 34 6.71 -20.51 1.45
CA THR A 34 6.96 -21.69 2.29
C THR A 34 8.01 -22.62 1.68
N ASP A 35 8.00 -22.75 0.36
CA ASP A 35 8.95 -23.54 -0.43
C ASP A 35 10.38 -22.97 -0.42
N LEU A 36 10.56 -21.72 0.02
CA LEU A 36 11.86 -21.06 0.09
C LEU A 36 12.44 -20.99 1.51
N LYS A 37 11.71 -21.41 2.56
CA LYS A 37 12.16 -21.32 3.96
C LYS A 37 13.52 -21.97 4.24
N ALA A 38 13.87 -23.03 3.51
CA ALA A 38 15.14 -23.73 3.70
C ALA A 38 16.32 -22.99 3.04
N ILE A 39 16.07 -22.27 1.94
CA ILE A 39 17.09 -21.76 1.02
C ILE A 39 17.18 -20.24 0.95
N ALA A 40 16.17 -19.50 1.43
CA ALA A 40 16.18 -18.05 1.52
C ALA A 40 16.11 -17.60 2.99
N TYR A 41 16.64 -16.43 3.28
CA TYR A 41 16.56 -15.80 4.60
C TYR A 41 16.50 -14.28 4.45
N ILE A 42 15.99 -13.63 5.50
CA ILE A 42 15.99 -12.18 5.65
C ILE A 42 17.18 -11.80 6.51
N GLU A 43 18.07 -10.98 5.98
CA GLU A 43 19.14 -10.31 6.72
C GLU A 43 18.65 -8.90 7.13
N GLY A 44 18.87 -8.53 8.40
CA GLY A 44 18.31 -7.29 8.96
C GLY A 44 17.04 -7.58 9.76
N ASN A 45 16.04 -6.71 9.64
CA ASN A 45 14.70 -6.96 10.17
C ASN A 45 13.70 -7.16 9.03
N ASP A 46 12.47 -7.54 9.37
CA ASP A 46 11.42 -7.84 8.42
C ASP A 46 10.78 -6.60 7.78
N GLN A 47 11.11 -5.38 8.21
CA GLN A 47 10.65 -4.12 7.61
C GLN A 47 11.73 -3.38 6.83
N LEU A 48 13.01 -3.67 7.10
CA LEU A 48 14.17 -3.05 6.47
C LEU A 48 15.31 -4.07 6.47
N GLY A 49 15.67 -4.53 5.28
CA GLY A 49 16.68 -5.58 5.15
C GLY A 49 16.85 -6.06 3.73
N SER A 50 17.39 -7.28 3.64
CA SER A 50 17.66 -7.95 2.38
C SER A 50 17.14 -9.38 2.41
N VAL A 51 16.39 -9.79 1.39
CA VAL A 51 16.11 -11.20 1.14
C VAL A 51 17.29 -11.76 0.34
N LYS A 52 17.92 -12.82 0.86
CA LYS A 52 19.09 -13.48 0.25
C LYS A 52 18.86 -14.98 0.13
N VAL A 53 19.47 -15.59 -0.87
CA VAL A 53 19.55 -17.06 -0.98
C VAL A 53 20.85 -17.59 -0.38
N LYS A 54 20.81 -18.77 0.23
CA LYS A 54 21.95 -19.43 0.88
C LYS A 54 22.92 -20.08 -0.10
N ASP A 55 22.43 -20.50 -1.27
CA ASP A 55 23.20 -21.15 -2.32
C ASP A 55 22.92 -20.47 -3.67
N THR A 56 23.98 -20.01 -4.33
CA THR A 56 23.91 -19.20 -5.56
C THR A 56 23.74 -20.04 -6.83
N CYS A 57 23.82 -21.39 -6.74
CA CYS A 57 23.88 -22.22 -7.94
C CYS A 57 22.54 -22.36 -8.70
N GLU A 58 21.37 -22.27 -8.05
CA GLU A 58 20.05 -22.36 -8.73
C GLU A 58 18.90 -21.60 -8.03
N ALA A 59 19.16 -20.84 -6.96
CA ALA A 59 18.10 -20.27 -6.13
C ALA A 59 17.71 -18.85 -6.56
N SER A 60 16.48 -18.69 -7.03
CA SER A 60 15.83 -17.40 -7.20
C SER A 60 15.18 -16.93 -5.90
N VAL A 61 15.32 -15.65 -5.57
CA VAL A 61 14.56 -15.02 -4.50
C VAL A 61 13.09 -14.92 -4.92
N SER A 62 12.18 -15.36 -4.06
CA SER A 62 10.77 -14.95 -4.07
C SER A 62 10.35 -14.63 -2.65
N ALA A 63 9.69 -13.50 -2.50
CA ALA A 63 9.25 -12.98 -1.23
C ALA A 63 7.96 -12.18 -1.44
N PHE A 64 7.29 -11.82 -0.36
CA PHE A 64 6.07 -11.05 -0.43
C PHE A 64 5.87 -10.21 0.82
N PHE A 65 5.04 -9.19 0.69
CA PHE A 65 4.56 -8.38 1.80
C PHE A 65 3.13 -7.93 1.53
N GLN A 66 2.44 -7.52 2.59
CA GLN A 66 1.09 -6.97 2.51
C GLN A 66 1.15 -5.46 2.71
N ALA A 67 0.55 -4.69 1.79
CA ALA A 67 0.47 -3.24 1.91
C ALA A 67 -0.75 -2.69 1.18
N GLN A 68 -1.40 -1.68 1.76
CA GLN A 68 -2.54 -0.98 1.14
C GLN A 68 -2.41 0.54 1.23
N LYS A 69 -1.50 1.04 2.07
CA LYS A 69 -1.20 2.46 2.26
C LYS A 69 0.30 2.65 2.52
N GLY A 70 0.75 3.89 2.36
CA GLY A 70 2.11 4.29 2.67
C GLY A 70 3.10 3.97 1.55
N GLN A 71 4.37 3.81 1.90
CA GLN A 71 5.47 3.68 0.93
C GLN A 71 6.25 2.39 1.12
N PHE A 72 6.60 1.75 0.01
CA PHE A 72 7.57 0.65 -0.01
C PHE A 72 8.65 0.93 -1.04
N SER A 73 9.89 0.56 -0.72
CA SER A 73 11.04 0.70 -1.59
C SER A 73 11.73 -0.64 -1.80
N LEU A 74 12.20 -0.88 -3.03
CA LEU A 74 12.86 -2.11 -3.41
C LEU A 74 14.08 -1.80 -4.28
N SER A 75 15.11 -2.63 -4.14
CA SER A 75 16.28 -2.60 -5.01
C SER A 75 16.80 -4.01 -5.22
N SER A 76 17.11 -4.37 -6.47
CA SER A 76 17.69 -5.67 -6.80
C SER A 76 19.21 -5.53 -6.88
N THR A 77 19.93 -6.47 -6.27
CA THR A 77 21.39 -6.58 -6.44
C THR A 77 21.68 -7.84 -7.23
N ASN A 78 22.53 -7.74 -8.26
CA ASN A 78 23.04 -8.85 -9.07
C ASN A 78 22.08 -9.54 -10.05
N ALA A 79 20.89 -9.00 -10.29
CA ALA A 79 20.10 -9.39 -11.46
C ALA A 79 20.76 -8.90 -12.75
N THR A 80 20.74 -9.70 -13.81
CA THR A 80 21.12 -9.26 -15.16
C THR A 80 20.25 -8.05 -15.48
N GLN A 81 20.86 -6.88 -15.63
CA GLN A 81 20.16 -5.60 -15.85
C GLN A 81 19.31 -5.08 -14.66
N GLY A 82 19.59 -5.50 -13.42
CA GLY A 82 18.86 -4.99 -12.24
C GLY A 82 17.35 -5.24 -12.29
N SER A 83 16.93 -6.27 -13.03
CA SER A 83 15.52 -6.57 -13.30
C SER A 83 14.81 -7.04 -12.03
N MET A 84 13.56 -6.62 -11.87
CA MET A 84 12.67 -7.10 -10.83
C MET A 84 11.24 -7.09 -11.34
N VAL A 85 10.54 -8.20 -11.14
CA VAL A 85 9.10 -8.31 -11.40
C VAL A 85 8.35 -8.57 -10.11
N ILE A 86 7.28 -7.81 -9.90
CA ILE A 86 6.38 -7.91 -8.77
C ILE A 86 4.98 -8.13 -9.32
N VAL A 87 4.28 -9.13 -8.80
CA VAL A 87 2.87 -9.37 -9.11
C VAL A 87 1.99 -9.04 -7.91
N GLY A 88 0.83 -8.49 -8.21
CA GLY A 88 -0.22 -8.27 -7.25
C GLY A 88 -1.12 -9.49 -7.10
N VAL A 89 -1.35 -9.93 -5.87
CA VAL A 89 -2.29 -11.01 -5.57
C VAL A 89 -3.20 -10.65 -4.39
N ASP A 90 -4.40 -11.22 -4.40
CA ASP A 90 -5.44 -10.94 -3.39
C ASP A 90 -5.31 -11.80 -2.13
N GLN A 91 -4.63 -12.94 -2.24
CA GLN A 91 -4.41 -13.90 -1.16
C GLN A 91 -2.92 -13.98 -0.83
N GLN A 92 -2.61 -14.37 0.41
CA GLN A 92 -1.23 -14.53 0.84
C GLN A 92 -0.52 -15.60 -0.03
N PRO A 93 0.63 -15.28 -0.64
CA PRO A 93 1.39 -16.25 -1.41
C PRO A 93 1.89 -17.43 -0.56
N GLU A 94 1.59 -18.65 -0.99
CA GLU A 94 2.10 -19.87 -0.33
C GLU A 94 3.40 -20.38 -0.95
N TYR A 95 3.53 -20.24 -2.27
CA TYR A 95 4.61 -20.79 -3.10
C TYR A 95 5.23 -19.70 -3.97
N LYS A 96 6.49 -19.90 -4.38
CA LYS A 96 7.12 -19.02 -5.36
C LYS A 96 6.36 -19.00 -6.68
N VAL A 97 6.32 -17.85 -7.31
CA VAL A 97 5.79 -17.66 -8.66
C VAL A 97 6.94 -17.35 -9.62
N THR A 98 6.88 -17.93 -10.81
CA THR A 98 7.80 -17.64 -11.92
C THR A 98 7.08 -16.86 -13.02
N LEU A 99 7.81 -16.18 -13.89
CA LEU A 99 7.22 -15.34 -14.94
C LEU A 99 6.20 -16.07 -15.83
N SER A 100 6.45 -17.34 -16.15
CA SER A 100 5.56 -18.16 -16.97
C SER A 100 4.23 -18.52 -16.30
N GLN A 101 4.10 -18.33 -14.98
CA GLN A 101 2.91 -18.64 -14.20
C GLN A 101 2.01 -17.42 -13.99
N ILE A 102 2.42 -16.24 -14.46
CA ILE A 102 1.61 -15.02 -14.37
C ILE A 102 0.61 -15.07 -15.52
N GLU A 103 -0.68 -15.14 -15.21
CA GLU A 103 -1.74 -15.19 -16.22
C GLU A 103 -2.41 -13.83 -16.41
N ASN A 104 -2.71 -13.14 -15.31
CA ASN A 104 -3.39 -11.84 -15.29
C ASN A 104 -3.09 -11.08 -14.00
N GLY A 105 -3.60 -9.85 -13.90
CA GLY A 105 -3.54 -9.05 -12.68
C GLY A 105 -2.51 -7.92 -12.73
N PHE A 106 -2.34 -7.26 -11.58
CA PHE A 106 -1.43 -6.12 -11.45
C PHE A 106 0.03 -6.58 -11.51
N VAL A 107 0.85 -5.88 -12.29
CA VAL A 107 2.29 -6.16 -12.41
C VAL A 107 3.10 -4.88 -12.34
N ILE A 108 4.26 -4.97 -11.69
CA ILE A 108 5.34 -4.00 -11.75
C ILE A 108 6.53 -4.73 -12.35
N HIS A 109 7.14 -4.15 -13.37
CA HIS A 109 8.39 -4.65 -13.95
C HIS A 109 9.39 -3.50 -14.01
N SER A 110 10.56 -3.69 -13.44
CA SER A 110 11.66 -2.75 -13.52
C SER A 110 12.91 -3.40 -14.11
N TYR A 111 13.70 -2.65 -14.88
CA TYR A 111 14.91 -3.13 -15.56
C TYR A 111 15.75 -1.98 -16.13
N PHE A 112 17.03 -2.25 -16.39
CA PHE A 112 17.87 -1.35 -17.18
C PHE A 112 17.66 -1.53 -18.69
N LEU A 113 17.56 -0.42 -19.42
CA LEU A 113 17.52 -0.35 -20.89
C LEU A 113 18.43 0.79 -21.36
N ASP A 114 19.51 0.47 -22.07
CA ASP A 114 20.46 1.44 -22.63
C ASP A 114 20.88 2.53 -21.63
N GLU A 115 21.43 2.10 -20.49
CA GLU A 115 21.85 2.96 -19.34
C GLU A 115 20.73 3.68 -18.58
N LYS A 116 19.48 3.61 -19.07
CA LYS A 116 18.31 4.15 -18.38
C LYS A 116 17.70 3.07 -17.50
N PHE A 117 17.02 3.50 -16.44
CA PHE A 117 16.22 2.60 -15.62
C PHE A 117 14.75 2.79 -15.93
N VAL A 118 14.07 1.69 -16.24
CA VAL A 118 12.68 1.66 -16.68
C VAL A 118 11.85 0.97 -15.62
N VAL A 119 10.69 1.53 -15.31
CA VAL A 119 9.66 0.92 -14.46
C VAL A 119 8.33 0.96 -15.19
N THR A 120 7.74 -0.20 -15.42
CA THR A 120 6.44 -0.38 -16.05
C THR A 120 5.44 -0.88 -15.02
N LEU A 121 4.26 -0.24 -14.94
CA LEU A 121 3.17 -0.62 -14.04
C LEU A 121 1.85 -0.73 -14.79
N GLY A 122 1.05 -1.74 -14.42
CA GLY A 122 -0.30 -1.87 -14.93
C GLY A 122 -0.80 -3.30 -14.84
N GLU A 123 -1.45 -3.75 -15.90
CA GLU A 123 -2.02 -5.09 -15.99
C GLU A 123 -1.10 -5.99 -16.83
N TYR A 124 -0.88 -7.21 -16.37
CA TYR A 124 -0.08 -8.19 -17.08
C TYR A 124 -0.66 -8.46 -18.48
N ASN A 125 0.21 -8.52 -19.50
CA ASN A 125 -0.16 -8.64 -20.91
C ASN A 125 -1.11 -7.55 -21.46
N SER A 126 -1.20 -6.39 -20.80
CA SER A 126 -2.00 -5.25 -21.27
C SER A 126 -1.17 -4.25 -22.07
N LEU A 127 -1.78 -3.68 -23.11
CA LEU A 127 -1.21 -2.57 -23.88
C LEU A 127 -1.31 -1.22 -23.15
N ASN A 128 -2.06 -1.16 -22.04
CA ASN A 128 -2.35 0.08 -21.30
C ASN A 128 -1.37 0.31 -20.12
N ASN A 129 -0.22 -0.36 -20.13
CA ASN A 129 0.78 -0.20 -19.08
C ASN A 129 1.45 1.17 -19.17
N VAL A 130 1.69 1.79 -18.01
CA VAL A 130 2.39 3.06 -17.92
C VAL A 130 3.86 2.78 -17.69
N THR A 131 4.71 3.45 -18.47
CA THR A 131 6.17 3.33 -18.38
C THR A 131 6.76 4.62 -17.83
N PHE A 132 7.61 4.48 -16.82
CA PHE A 132 8.40 5.54 -16.22
C PHE A 132 9.88 5.27 -16.53
N ILE A 133 10.62 6.31 -16.89
CA ILE A 133 12.02 6.18 -17.32
C ILE A 133 12.86 7.21 -16.55
N GLN A 134 13.88 6.73 -15.85
CA GLN A 134 14.95 7.56 -15.31
C GLN A 134 16.15 7.52 -16.23
N ALA A 135 16.53 8.69 -16.77
CA ALA A 135 17.59 8.78 -17.76
C ALA A 135 18.99 8.56 -17.17
N HIS A 136 19.21 9.00 -15.93
CA HIS A 136 20.51 8.93 -15.25
C HIS A 136 20.36 8.26 -13.88
N PRO A 137 20.02 6.96 -13.85
CA PRO A 137 19.83 6.23 -12.60
C PRO A 137 21.17 5.99 -11.91
N SER A 138 21.12 5.73 -10.60
CA SER A 138 22.27 5.23 -9.86
C SER A 138 22.65 3.82 -10.34
N ALA A 139 23.85 3.35 -10.00
CA ALA A 139 24.29 1.99 -10.36
C ALA A 139 23.41 0.90 -9.72
N LYS A 140 22.69 1.24 -8.64
CA LYS A 140 21.78 0.35 -7.93
C LYS A 140 20.49 1.13 -7.61
N PRO A 141 19.58 1.24 -8.59
CA PRO A 141 18.39 2.05 -8.44
C PRO A 141 17.53 1.58 -7.28
N ILE A 142 17.04 2.53 -6.50
CA ILE A 142 16.00 2.29 -5.49
C ILE A 142 14.68 2.74 -6.09
N VAL A 143 13.74 1.81 -6.21
CA VAL A 143 12.40 2.11 -6.70
C VAL A 143 11.46 2.21 -5.52
N THR A 144 10.85 3.36 -5.33
CA THR A 144 9.89 3.61 -4.26
C THR A 144 8.50 3.82 -4.84
N PHE A 145 7.52 3.21 -4.19
CA PHE A 145 6.11 3.28 -4.55
C PHE A 145 5.32 3.84 -3.38
N GLU A 146 4.63 4.96 -3.61
CA GLU A 146 3.72 5.56 -2.62
C GLU A 146 2.27 5.24 -3.03
N ILE A 147 1.56 4.46 -2.21
CA ILE A 147 0.17 4.12 -2.44
C ILE A 147 -0.71 5.31 -2.07
N THR A 148 -1.19 6.04 -3.08
CA THR A 148 -2.00 7.27 -2.90
C THR A 148 -3.51 7.00 -2.90
N GLY A 149 -3.94 5.81 -3.33
CA GLY A 149 -5.33 5.38 -3.32
C GLY A 149 -5.47 3.95 -3.84
N VAL A 150 -6.70 3.42 -3.84
CA VAL A 150 -6.99 2.02 -4.25
C VAL A 150 -6.64 1.71 -5.71
N GLN A 151 -6.38 2.73 -6.52
CA GLN A 151 -6.13 2.66 -7.97
C GLN A 151 -5.07 3.68 -8.41
N SER A 152 -4.26 4.19 -7.49
CA SER A 152 -3.23 5.19 -7.79
C SER A 152 -2.00 5.04 -6.94
N MET A 153 -0.85 5.29 -7.56
CA MET A 153 0.46 5.12 -6.94
C MET A 153 1.44 6.12 -7.55
N LYS A 154 2.25 6.80 -6.73
CA LYS A 154 3.40 7.54 -7.24
C LYS A 154 4.62 6.63 -7.31
N VAL A 155 5.48 6.90 -8.29
CA VAL A 155 6.69 6.12 -8.55
C VAL A 155 7.87 7.05 -8.45
N PHE A 156 8.86 6.65 -7.64
CA PHE A 156 10.11 7.33 -7.49
C PHE A 156 11.26 6.39 -7.87
N ILE A 157 12.29 6.92 -8.50
CA ILE A 157 13.54 6.21 -8.81
C ILE A 157 14.66 7.06 -8.22
N ASP A 158 15.49 6.47 -7.35
CA ASP A 158 16.56 7.17 -6.62
C ASP A 158 16.06 8.43 -5.90
N TYR A 159 14.89 8.31 -5.25
CA TYR A 159 14.20 9.38 -4.52
C TYR A 159 13.65 10.53 -5.37
N GLU A 160 13.75 10.46 -6.70
CA GLU A 160 13.15 11.44 -7.62
C GLU A 160 11.80 10.95 -8.12
N LEU A 161 10.77 11.82 -8.07
CA LEU A 161 9.44 11.51 -8.60
C LEU A 161 9.51 11.42 -10.13
N VAL A 162 9.30 10.22 -10.67
CA VAL A 162 9.26 9.99 -12.13
C VAL A 162 7.84 10.01 -12.69
N GLY A 163 6.83 9.85 -11.83
CA GLY A 163 5.45 10.11 -12.19
C GLY A 163 4.41 9.47 -11.28
N THR A 164 3.15 9.50 -11.72
CA THR A 164 2.03 8.92 -10.99
C THR A 164 1.24 7.99 -11.90
N TRP A 165 1.12 6.74 -11.47
CA TRP A 165 0.25 5.76 -12.10
C TRP A 165 -1.18 5.92 -11.59
N HIS A 166 -2.13 5.86 -12.51
CA HIS A 166 -3.56 5.79 -12.23
C HIS A 166 -4.15 4.69 -13.10
N SER A 167 -4.99 3.84 -12.50
CA SER A 167 -5.68 2.78 -13.23
C SER A 167 -6.68 3.35 -14.24
N THR A 168 -6.63 2.86 -15.48
CA THR A 168 -7.56 3.25 -16.56
C THR A 168 -8.78 2.34 -16.67
N ASN A 169 -8.71 1.09 -16.21
CA ASN A 169 -9.71 0.05 -16.43
C ASN A 169 -10.29 -0.55 -15.13
N ALA A 170 -10.36 0.24 -14.06
CA ALA A 170 -10.79 -0.20 -12.73
C ALA A 170 -9.90 -1.26 -12.05
N LEU A 171 -8.72 -1.58 -12.60
CA LEU A 171 -7.70 -2.41 -11.93
C LEU A 171 -7.33 -1.79 -10.58
N LYS A 172 -7.67 -2.48 -9.48
CA LYS A 172 -7.32 -2.06 -8.13
C LYS A 172 -5.90 -2.51 -7.80
N LEU A 173 -5.24 -1.75 -6.92
CA LEU A 173 -3.99 -2.19 -6.31
C LEU A 173 -4.25 -3.47 -5.49
N PRO A 174 -3.28 -4.41 -5.49
CA PRO A 174 -3.43 -5.68 -4.80
C PRO A 174 -3.32 -5.53 -3.28
N LYS A 175 -3.69 -6.58 -2.55
CA LYS A 175 -3.44 -6.67 -1.11
C LYS A 175 -2.01 -7.10 -0.80
N TYR A 176 -1.48 -8.04 -1.59
CA TYR A 176 -0.14 -8.59 -1.44
C TYR A 176 0.67 -8.31 -2.70
N TYR A 177 1.94 -7.97 -2.48
CA TYR A 177 2.93 -7.78 -3.52
C TYR A 177 3.92 -8.94 -3.42
N GLN A 178 3.96 -9.79 -4.43
CA GLN A 178 4.87 -10.93 -4.50
C GLN A 178 5.98 -10.65 -5.51
N ILE A 179 7.21 -10.73 -5.05
CA ILE A 179 8.40 -10.68 -5.90
C ILE A 179 8.52 -12.02 -6.63
N VAL A 180 8.57 -11.95 -7.95
CA VAL A 180 8.63 -13.11 -8.84
C VAL A 180 10.04 -13.71 -8.80
N ALA A 181 10.12 -15.03 -8.69
CA ALA A 181 11.36 -15.77 -8.77
C ALA A 181 11.95 -15.66 -10.19
N GLN A 182 13.05 -14.92 -10.31
CA GLN A 182 13.84 -14.78 -11.53
C GLN A 182 15.24 -15.39 -11.31
N ALA A 183 15.77 -16.07 -12.31
CA ALA A 183 17.00 -16.88 -12.19
C ALA A 183 18.24 -16.09 -11.73
N ASP A 184 18.25 -14.79 -11.96
CA ASP A 184 19.34 -13.88 -11.70
C ASP A 184 19.13 -12.99 -10.46
N VAL A 185 17.94 -13.00 -9.84
CA VAL A 185 17.68 -12.24 -8.61
C VAL A 185 18.13 -13.07 -7.41
N GLN A 186 19.37 -12.83 -6.96
CA GLN A 186 19.96 -13.49 -5.78
C GLN A 186 19.81 -12.70 -4.48
N GLN A 187 19.64 -11.38 -4.59
CA GLN A 187 19.42 -10.50 -3.45
C GLN A 187 18.42 -9.40 -3.79
N LEU A 188 17.47 -9.19 -2.88
CA LEU A 188 16.48 -8.11 -2.93
C LEU A 188 16.58 -7.29 -1.64
N ASP A 189 16.93 -6.02 -1.75
CA ASP A 189 16.86 -5.09 -0.62
C ASP A 189 15.48 -4.42 -0.58
N PHE A 190 14.98 -4.20 0.63
CA PHE A 190 13.65 -3.65 0.85
C PHE A 190 13.59 -2.67 2.01
N ASP A 191 12.70 -1.69 1.90
CA ASP A 191 12.27 -0.79 2.99
C ASP A 191 10.74 -0.69 2.97
N LEU A 192 10.12 -1.23 4.01
CA LEU A 192 8.67 -1.34 4.21
C LEU A 192 8.21 -0.55 5.45
N ARG A 193 9.09 0.22 6.09
CA ARG A 193 8.80 0.87 7.38
C ARG A 193 7.61 1.83 7.32
N GLU A 194 7.34 2.40 6.14
CA GLU A 194 6.22 3.29 5.90
C GLU A 194 5.01 2.59 5.27
N ALA A 195 5.13 1.32 4.87
CA ALA A 195 4.05 0.56 4.27
C ALA A 195 3.21 -0.13 5.36
N TYR A 196 1.89 -0.14 5.17
CA TYR A 196 0.99 -0.76 6.13
C TYR A 196 -0.35 -1.15 5.53
N VAL A 197 -1.08 -1.96 6.29
CA VAL A 197 -2.49 -2.26 6.12
C VAL A 197 -3.26 -1.49 7.19
N SER A 198 -4.28 -0.76 6.77
CA SER A 198 -5.22 -0.11 7.67
C SER A 198 -6.38 -1.08 7.87
N LEU A 199 -6.32 -1.88 8.93
CA LEU A 199 -7.47 -2.67 9.37
C LEU A 199 -8.46 -1.69 10.00
N ASP A 200 -9.69 -1.71 9.51
CA ASP A 200 -10.89 -1.00 9.95
C ASP A 200 -10.74 0.08 11.04
N TYR A 201 -11.23 1.28 10.75
CA TYR A 201 -11.36 2.34 11.76
C TYR A 201 -12.12 1.84 12.99
N LYS A 202 -11.46 1.85 14.15
CA LYS A 202 -12.13 1.65 15.43
C LYS A 202 -12.71 2.97 15.86
N MET A 203 -14.00 2.96 16.21
CA MET A 203 -14.60 4.12 16.87
C MET A 203 -13.88 4.39 18.20
N PRO A 204 -13.40 5.61 18.46
CA PRO A 204 -12.97 6.03 19.78
C PRO A 204 -14.09 5.79 20.79
N SER A 205 -13.73 5.28 21.98
CA SER A 205 -14.67 5.08 23.08
C SER A 205 -15.27 6.38 23.63
N GLU A 206 -14.68 7.52 23.27
CA GLU A 206 -15.01 8.86 23.78
C GLU A 206 -15.79 9.71 22.76
N LEU A 207 -16.26 9.11 21.65
CA LEU A 207 -17.11 9.84 20.72
C LEU A 207 -18.42 10.25 21.42
N GLU A 208 -18.69 11.55 21.45
CA GLU A 208 -19.91 12.12 21.99
C GLU A 208 -20.99 12.14 20.90
N ASP A 209 -22.18 11.62 21.24
CA ASP A 209 -23.35 11.66 20.37
C ASP A 209 -23.74 13.12 20.05
N GLY A 210 -24.02 13.37 18.78
CA GLY A 210 -24.47 14.67 18.33
C GLY A 210 -23.37 15.74 18.25
N VAL A 211 -22.09 15.40 18.45
CA VAL A 211 -20.97 16.34 18.27
C VAL A 211 -20.39 16.27 16.86
N TYR A 212 -20.06 17.42 16.28
CA TYR A 212 -19.35 17.50 15.01
C TYR A 212 -17.84 17.30 15.21
N TYR A 213 -17.30 16.34 14.48
CA TYR A 213 -15.88 16.04 14.40
C TYR A 213 -15.31 16.50 13.06
N HIS A 214 -14.32 17.39 13.09
CA HIS A 214 -13.52 17.79 11.94
C HIS A 214 -12.38 16.80 11.74
N LEU A 215 -12.36 16.14 10.59
CA LEU A 215 -11.37 15.11 10.26
C LEU A 215 -10.03 15.74 9.93
N THR A 216 -8.97 15.32 10.63
CA THR A 216 -7.60 15.79 10.36
C THR A 216 -6.80 14.84 9.47
N SER A 217 -7.34 13.65 9.18
CA SER A 217 -6.72 12.63 8.34
C SER A 217 -7.73 12.00 7.39
N LYS A 218 -7.29 11.57 6.21
CA LYS A 218 -8.07 10.72 5.30
C LYS A 218 -8.23 9.31 5.88
N GLY A 219 -9.38 8.68 5.70
CA GLY A 219 -9.65 7.35 6.23
C GLY A 219 -10.86 6.66 5.60
N GLU A 220 -11.28 5.58 6.22
CA GLU A 220 -12.52 4.86 5.88
C GLU A 220 -13.32 4.65 7.16
N ILE A 221 -14.62 4.95 7.13
CA ILE A 221 -15.55 4.74 8.23
C ILE A 221 -16.70 3.90 7.69
N LEU A 222 -16.94 2.73 8.28
CA LEU A 222 -18.06 1.84 7.92
C LEU A 222 -18.15 1.55 6.40
N GLY A 223 -17.01 1.29 5.75
CA GLY A 223 -16.97 1.03 4.30
C GLY A 223 -16.95 2.27 3.41
N SER A 224 -17.02 3.47 3.98
CA SER A 224 -17.09 4.73 3.24
C SER A 224 -15.82 5.55 3.40
N GLN A 225 -15.21 5.94 2.27
CA GLN A 225 -14.02 6.79 2.25
C GLN A 225 -14.37 8.22 2.67
N VAL A 226 -13.54 8.81 3.54
CA VAL A 226 -13.69 10.18 4.05
C VAL A 226 -12.34 10.90 3.99
N ASN A 227 -12.37 12.20 3.75
CA ASN A 227 -11.17 13.02 3.54
C ASN A 227 -10.83 13.86 4.78
N ALA A 228 -9.55 14.23 4.89
CA ALA A 228 -9.15 15.30 5.80
C ALA A 228 -9.88 16.60 5.40
N GLY A 229 -10.44 17.30 6.37
CA GLY A 229 -11.29 18.48 6.16
C GLY A 229 -12.79 18.22 6.26
N ASP A 230 -13.24 16.96 6.18
CA ASP A 230 -14.65 16.64 6.28
C ASP A 230 -15.17 16.82 7.72
N PHE A 231 -16.46 17.10 7.85
CA PHE A 231 -17.16 17.13 9.14
C PHE A 231 -18.12 15.95 9.23
N ILE A 232 -17.99 15.18 10.30
CA ILE A 232 -18.86 14.03 10.57
C ILE A 232 -19.50 14.13 11.95
N GLN A 233 -20.67 13.53 12.09
CA GLN A 233 -21.39 13.42 13.35
C GLN A 233 -21.74 11.95 13.56
N PHE A 234 -21.55 11.48 14.78
CA PHE A 234 -21.90 10.12 15.15
C PHE A 234 -23.16 10.14 16.02
N HIS A 235 -24.00 9.13 15.83
CA HIS A 235 -25.22 8.93 16.60
C HIS A 235 -25.26 7.53 17.19
N HIS A 236 -25.71 7.43 18.44
CA HIS A 236 -26.05 6.13 18.99
C HIS A 236 -27.21 5.53 18.18
N GLN A 237 -27.13 4.23 17.86
CA GLN A 237 -28.28 3.53 17.28
C GLN A 237 -29.48 3.66 18.23
N GLN A 238 -30.53 4.35 17.80
CA GLN A 238 -31.83 4.26 18.45
C GLN A 238 -32.43 2.90 18.12
N SER A 239 -32.35 1.95 19.05
CA SER A 239 -33.17 0.74 19.01
C SER A 239 -34.61 1.13 19.32
N GLU A 240 -35.43 1.40 18.30
CA GLU A 240 -36.87 1.53 18.47
C GLU A 240 -37.48 0.15 18.80
N MET A 241 -37.55 -0.21 20.09
CA MET A 241 -38.52 -1.19 20.55
C MET A 241 -39.89 -0.50 20.63
N MET A 242 -40.65 -0.54 19.53
CA MET A 242 -42.08 -0.23 19.58
C MET A 242 -42.82 -1.31 20.38
N HIS A 243 -43.01 -1.07 21.68
CA HIS A 243 -44.05 -1.74 22.45
C HIS A 243 -45.40 -1.13 22.05
N TYR A 244 -46.19 -1.88 21.27
CA TYR A 244 -47.61 -1.61 21.15
C TYR A 244 -48.31 -2.05 22.46
N PRO A 245 -49.08 -1.18 23.14
CA PRO A 245 -49.96 -1.61 24.21
C PRO A 245 -51.06 -2.52 23.63
N GLN A 246 -51.34 -3.62 24.33
CA GLN A 246 -52.52 -4.46 24.10
C GLN A 246 -53.79 -3.79 24.63
#